data_AF-A0A940U5H9-F1
#
_entry.id   AF-A0A940U5H9-F1
#
_cell.length_a   1.000
_cell.length_b   1.000
_cell.length_c   1.000
_cell.angle_alpha   90.00
_cell.angle_beta   90.00
_cell.angle_gamma   90.00
#
_symmetry.space_group_name_H-M   'P 1'
#
loop_
_entity.id
_entity.type
_entity.pdbx_description
1 polymer ?
#
loop_
_entity_poly.entity_id
_entity_poly.type
_entity_poly.pdbx_seq_one_letter_code
_entity_poly.pdbx_strand_id
1 'polypeptide(L)'
;MKKDPKEIKGKIVDHRRVTPEYYVLKIQAPEIALSARPGQFIMVRLDDLHDPLLRRPFSFSRILPSKKKPGGGLAEGGFEVCYQVVGRGTARMTRLRKGERVDILGPLGRGFWREEGVERQLLIGGGIGIAPLLPWAEELAGKKGSAKGGAKEIRVEILLGGKNSDRVLGVREIKKLGLEPQIATEDGSLGLPGMVTDLLERELLSKSHKSTAIYACGPMPMLARVAQVAEQFDVPCQVLLESRMACGVGACLGCAVKIRAEGKDQMEPTSAPQGGLCGSEEEPEKSLREEMAVRISGAPFFRYGRVCKEGPVFRAQEILWE
;
A
#
# COMPACT_ATOMS: atom_id res chain seq x y z
N MET A 1 16.80 2.13 11.46
CA MET A 1 16.02 2.97 12.41
C MET A 1 14.58 3.08 11.92
N LYS A 2 13.62 2.50 12.65
CA LYS A 2 12.19 2.84 12.47
C LYS A 2 12.06 4.30 12.92
N LYS A 3 11.64 5.19 12.01
CA LYS A 3 11.29 6.57 12.38
C LYS A 3 9.83 6.56 12.81
N ASP A 4 9.55 7.11 13.97
CA ASP A 4 8.17 7.18 14.47
C ASP A 4 7.32 8.08 13.57
N PRO A 5 6.01 7.77 13.43
CA PRO A 5 5.08 8.62 12.70
C PRO A 5 5.07 10.03 13.30
N LYS A 6 4.95 11.04 12.44
CA LYS A 6 4.87 12.44 12.86
C LYS A 6 3.45 12.96 12.72
N GLU A 7 3.04 13.76 13.69
CA GLU A 7 1.81 14.56 13.61
C GLU A 7 2.20 16.02 13.36
N ILE A 8 1.80 16.56 12.21
CA ILE A 8 2.16 17.92 11.79
C ILE A 8 1.01 18.58 11.01
N LYS A 9 1.08 19.91 10.87
CA LYS A 9 0.22 20.66 9.93
C LYS A 9 0.91 20.86 8.58
N GLY A 10 0.47 20.12 7.57
CA GLY A 10 0.98 20.25 6.20
C GLY A 10 0.32 21.42 5.46
N LYS A 11 1.11 22.17 4.68
CA LYS A 11 0.60 23.31 3.89
C LYS A 11 0.19 22.84 2.50
N ILE A 12 -1.01 23.18 2.06
CA ILE A 12 -1.50 22.88 0.72
C ILE A 12 -0.81 23.83 -0.27
N VAL A 13 -0.12 23.27 -1.24
CA VAL A 13 0.60 24.04 -2.27
C VAL A 13 -0.08 23.99 -3.64
N ASP A 14 -0.85 22.93 -3.90
CA ASP A 14 -1.70 22.78 -5.09
C ASP A 14 -2.87 21.86 -4.76
N HIS A 15 -4.03 22.14 -5.35
CA HIS A 15 -5.21 21.29 -5.24
C HIS A 15 -6.01 21.40 -6.52
N ARG A 16 -6.08 20.28 -7.27
CA ARG A 16 -6.64 20.27 -8.62
C ARG A 16 -7.58 19.09 -8.81
N ARG A 17 -8.66 19.31 -9.56
CA ARG A 17 -9.53 18.25 -10.06
C ARG A 17 -8.86 17.58 -11.25
N VAL A 18 -8.83 16.25 -11.28
CA VAL A 18 -8.24 15.46 -12.37
C VAL A 18 -9.33 14.96 -13.32
N THR A 19 -10.39 14.38 -12.76
CA THR A 19 -11.60 13.99 -13.49
C THR A 19 -12.83 14.30 -12.60
N PRO A 20 -14.08 14.04 -13.04
CA PRO A 20 -15.24 14.40 -12.25
C PRO A 20 -15.23 13.90 -10.80
N GLU A 21 -14.70 12.71 -10.54
CA GLU A 21 -14.69 12.10 -9.20
C GLU A 21 -13.35 12.21 -8.47
N TYR A 22 -12.27 12.63 -9.14
CA TYR A 22 -10.90 12.49 -8.62
C TYR A 22 -10.18 13.83 -8.52
N TYR A 23 -9.44 13.99 -7.42
CA TYR A 23 -8.66 15.19 -7.11
C TYR A 23 -7.25 14.79 -6.71
N VAL A 24 -6.29 15.69 -6.97
CA VAL A 24 -4.94 15.59 -6.46
C VAL A 24 -4.66 16.78 -5.54
N LEU A 25 -4.21 16.45 -4.33
CA LEU A 25 -3.82 17.42 -3.31
C LEU A 25 -2.31 17.32 -3.07
N LYS A 26 -1.59 18.41 -3.35
CA LYS A 26 -0.15 18.53 -3.11
C LYS A 26 0.09 19.26 -1.80
N ILE A 27 0.87 18.62 -0.93
CA ILE A 27 1.11 19.11 0.43
C ILE A 27 2.62 19.24 0.67
N GLN A 28 3.04 20.40 1.14
CA GLN A 28 4.38 20.63 1.66
C GLN A 28 4.45 20.16 3.12
N ALA A 29 5.32 19.18 3.35
CA ALA A 29 5.47 18.46 4.61
C ALA A 29 6.86 17.78 4.63
N PRO A 30 7.95 18.56 4.74
CA PRO A 30 9.31 18.06 4.53
C PRO A 30 9.70 16.97 5.53
N GLU A 31 9.17 17.03 6.75
CA GLU A 31 9.43 16.04 7.80
C GLU A 31 8.90 14.66 7.48
N ILE A 32 7.70 14.57 6.89
CA ILE A 32 7.10 13.32 6.44
C ILE A 32 7.80 12.85 5.17
N ALA A 33 8.01 13.76 4.21
CA ALA A 33 8.63 13.45 2.93
C ALA A 33 10.07 12.91 3.06
N LEU A 34 10.81 13.31 4.10
CA LEU A 34 12.15 12.81 4.40
C LEU A 34 12.18 11.29 4.64
N SER A 35 11.11 10.72 5.19
CA SER A 35 11.04 9.30 5.57
C SER A 35 10.00 8.50 4.80
N ALA A 36 9.14 9.14 4.01
CA ALA A 36 8.14 8.47 3.21
C ALA A 36 8.79 7.49 2.20
N ARG A 37 8.11 6.36 1.98
CA ARG A 37 8.47 5.33 1.00
C ARG A 37 7.26 4.95 0.16
N PRO A 38 7.44 4.52 -1.09
CA PRO A 38 6.35 4.02 -1.93
C PRO A 38 5.56 2.91 -1.23
N GLY A 39 4.23 2.91 -1.38
CA GLY A 39 3.32 1.98 -0.70
C GLY A 39 2.97 2.35 0.74
N GLN A 40 3.60 3.36 1.35
CA GLN A 40 3.13 3.94 2.60
C GLN A 40 1.98 4.93 2.39
N PHE A 41 1.34 5.31 3.49
CA PHE A 41 0.20 6.22 3.49
C PHE A 41 0.29 7.26 4.62
N ILE A 42 -0.64 8.21 4.63
CA ILE A 42 -0.84 9.19 5.70
C ILE A 42 -2.31 9.23 6.13
N MET A 43 -2.56 9.74 7.34
CA MET A 43 -3.91 9.98 7.85
C MET A 43 -4.18 11.48 7.90
N VAL A 44 -5.10 11.97 7.07
CA VAL A 44 -5.45 13.40 6.96
C VAL A 44 -6.71 13.72 7.77
N ARG A 45 -6.62 14.75 8.63
CA ARG A 45 -7.79 15.41 9.23
C ARG A 45 -7.90 16.81 8.63
N LEU A 46 -9.13 17.27 8.48
CA LEU A 46 -9.38 18.67 8.18
C LEU A 46 -9.45 19.42 9.51
N ASP A 47 -8.75 20.54 9.59
CA ASP A 47 -8.75 21.40 10.78
C ASP A 47 -10.18 21.89 11.07
N ASP A 48 -10.46 22.18 12.35
CA ASP A 48 -11.68 22.84 12.83
C ASP A 48 -13.01 22.12 12.56
N LEU A 49 -12.98 20.79 12.38
CA LEU A 49 -14.18 19.97 12.21
C LEU A 49 -14.37 18.94 13.34
N HIS A 50 -15.50 19.01 14.02
CA HIS A 50 -15.97 17.95 14.93
C HIS A 50 -16.66 16.79 14.20
N ASP A 51 -17.24 17.06 13.04
CA ASP A 51 -17.78 16.05 12.13
C ASP A 51 -17.36 16.39 10.69
N PRO A 52 -16.75 15.45 9.94
CA PRO A 52 -16.48 14.06 10.34
C PRO A 52 -15.12 13.88 11.05
N LEU A 53 -15.18 13.37 12.29
CA LEU A 53 -14.08 13.29 13.28
C LEU A 53 -12.86 12.50 12.82
N LEU A 54 -13.08 11.34 12.21
CA LEU A 54 -12.00 10.41 11.87
C LEU A 54 -11.13 10.94 10.73
N ARG A 55 -9.82 10.67 10.83
CA ARG A 55 -8.85 10.92 9.76
C ARG A 55 -9.12 10.01 8.56
N ARG A 56 -8.67 10.41 7.37
CA ARG A 56 -8.76 9.62 6.13
C ARG A 56 -7.40 9.08 5.75
N PRO A 57 -7.26 7.77 5.51
CA PRO A 57 -6.04 7.21 4.96
C PRO A 57 -5.90 7.59 3.48
N PHE A 58 -4.74 8.09 3.09
CA PHE A 58 -4.38 8.31 1.70
C PHE A 58 -2.96 7.83 1.42
N SER A 59 -2.81 6.97 0.44
CA SER A 59 -1.51 6.57 -0.08
C SER A 59 -0.83 7.72 -0.80
N PHE A 60 0.51 7.71 -0.82
CA PHE A 60 1.26 8.67 -1.61
C PHE A 60 1.09 8.36 -3.10
N SER A 61 0.61 9.33 -3.88
CA SER A 61 0.59 9.27 -5.35
C SER A 61 1.86 9.84 -5.99
N ARG A 62 2.58 10.67 -5.23
CA ARG A 62 3.92 11.17 -5.56
C ARG A 62 4.64 11.52 -4.26
N ILE A 63 5.94 11.26 -4.19
CA ILE A 63 6.79 11.69 -3.08
C ILE A 63 7.78 12.72 -3.63
N LEU A 64 7.93 13.86 -2.96
CA LEU A 64 8.90 14.90 -3.27
C LEU A 64 9.91 14.95 -2.12
N PRO A 65 11.01 14.16 -2.19
CA PRO A 65 11.87 13.92 -1.04
C PRO A 65 12.51 15.20 -0.49
N SER A 66 12.45 15.37 0.83
CA SER A 66 13.22 16.39 1.54
C SER A 66 14.63 15.85 1.89
N LYS A 67 15.58 16.75 2.14
CA LYS A 67 16.94 16.45 2.60
C LYS A 67 17.28 17.28 3.82
N LYS A 68 18.12 16.75 4.71
CA LYS A 68 18.72 17.55 5.79
C LYS A 68 19.70 18.56 5.20
N LYS A 69 19.60 19.82 5.60
CA LYS A 69 20.54 20.86 5.15
C LYS A 69 21.84 20.80 5.98
N PRO A 70 23.00 21.15 5.38
CA PRO A 70 24.19 21.49 6.15
C PRO A 70 23.85 22.63 7.11
N GLY A 71 24.15 22.47 8.41
CA GLY A 71 23.81 23.46 9.45
C GLY A 71 22.45 23.27 10.14
N GLY A 72 21.71 22.20 9.82
CA GLY A 72 20.44 21.87 10.49
C GLY A 72 19.20 22.29 9.70
N GLY A 73 18.05 21.69 10.06
CA GLY A 73 16.78 21.90 9.37
C GLY A 73 16.60 21.03 8.11
N LEU A 74 15.47 21.25 7.42
CA LEU A 74 15.05 20.48 6.25
C LEU A 74 14.92 21.37 5.01
N ALA A 75 15.33 20.84 3.87
CA ALA A 75 14.98 21.39 2.57
C ALA A 75 13.48 21.25 2.31
N GLU A 76 12.98 21.97 1.31
CA GLU A 76 11.60 21.78 0.88
C GLU A 76 11.36 20.32 0.48
N GLY A 77 10.12 19.89 0.66
CA GLY A 77 9.69 18.54 0.39
C GLY A 77 8.23 18.36 0.75
N GLY A 78 7.65 17.31 0.24
CA GLY A 78 6.22 17.06 0.36
C GLY A 78 5.80 15.82 -0.40
N PHE A 79 4.53 15.78 -0.75
CA PHE A 79 3.95 14.67 -1.47
C PHE A 79 2.63 15.09 -2.13
N GLU A 80 2.15 14.26 -3.04
CA GLU A 80 0.82 14.37 -3.63
C GLU A 80 -0.02 13.17 -3.18
N VAL A 81 -1.29 13.41 -2.86
CA VAL A 81 -2.29 12.35 -2.68
C VAL A 81 -3.36 12.49 -3.76
N CYS A 82 -3.69 11.38 -4.42
CA CYS A 82 -4.82 11.28 -5.33
C CYS A 82 -5.96 10.62 -4.58
N TYR A 83 -7.16 11.23 -4.62
CA TYR A 83 -8.31 10.72 -3.88
C TYR A 83 -9.59 10.82 -4.70
N GLN A 84 -10.53 9.91 -4.42
CA GLN A 84 -11.88 9.89 -4.97
C GLN A 84 -12.87 10.55 -4.00
N VAL A 85 -13.84 11.29 -4.53
CA VAL A 85 -14.97 11.84 -3.77
C VAL A 85 -16.03 10.76 -3.55
N VAL A 86 -16.01 10.13 -2.36
CA VAL A 86 -16.88 8.98 -2.02
C VAL A 86 -17.69 9.18 -0.74
N GLY A 87 -17.54 10.31 -0.05
CA GLY A 87 -18.29 10.59 1.17
C GLY A 87 -18.05 11.98 1.73
N ARG A 88 -18.66 12.27 2.88
CA ARG A 88 -18.68 13.62 3.49
C ARG A 88 -17.28 14.22 3.68
N GLY A 89 -16.31 13.42 4.12
CA GLY A 89 -14.93 13.87 4.34
C GLY A 89 -14.22 14.28 3.05
N THR A 90 -14.20 13.41 2.04
CA THR A 90 -13.58 13.70 0.73
C THR A 90 -14.35 14.74 -0.06
N ALA A 91 -15.68 14.82 0.09
CA ALA A 91 -16.48 15.91 -0.49
C ALA A 91 -16.09 17.27 0.10
N ARG A 92 -15.80 17.36 1.41
CA ARG A 92 -15.30 18.61 2.00
C ARG A 92 -13.88 18.95 1.55
N MET A 93 -13.02 17.94 1.36
CA MET A 93 -11.67 18.16 0.83
C MET A 93 -11.67 18.90 -0.50
N THR A 94 -12.70 18.74 -1.34
CA THR A 94 -12.82 19.45 -2.63
C THR A 94 -12.80 20.98 -2.51
N ARG A 95 -13.11 21.52 -1.32
CA ARG A 95 -13.18 22.97 -1.05
C ARG A 95 -11.86 23.56 -0.55
N LEU A 96 -10.88 22.71 -0.23
CA LEU A 96 -9.59 23.15 0.27
C LEU A 96 -8.86 24.01 -0.76
N ARG A 97 -8.16 25.04 -0.28
CA ARG A 97 -7.45 26.01 -1.11
C ARG A 97 -5.95 26.01 -0.86
N LYS A 98 -5.21 26.42 -1.88
CA LYS A 98 -3.77 26.68 -1.77
C LYS A 98 -3.50 27.67 -0.63
N GLY A 99 -2.52 27.37 0.21
CA GLY A 99 -2.14 28.17 1.37
C GLY A 99 -2.75 27.68 2.68
N GLU A 100 -3.87 26.96 2.63
CA GLU A 100 -4.50 26.35 3.81
C GLU A 100 -3.63 25.20 4.36
N ARG A 101 -4.00 24.74 5.57
CA ARG A 101 -3.30 23.65 6.26
C ARG A 101 -4.25 22.52 6.59
N VAL A 102 -3.69 21.32 6.69
CA VAL A 102 -4.38 20.12 7.16
C VAL A 102 -3.51 19.39 8.16
N ASP A 103 -4.12 18.85 9.20
CA ASP A 103 -3.47 17.94 10.14
C ASP A 103 -3.13 16.60 9.47
N ILE A 104 -1.89 16.16 9.60
CA ILE A 104 -1.37 14.93 8.97
C ILE A 104 -0.67 14.09 10.02
N LEU A 105 -0.99 12.80 10.02
CA LEU A 105 -0.26 11.79 10.75
C LEU A 105 0.43 10.84 9.75
N GLY A 106 1.77 10.78 9.78
CA GLY A 106 2.55 9.79 9.04
C GLY A 106 4.04 10.11 8.84
N PRO A 107 4.73 9.43 7.91
CA PRO A 107 4.21 8.34 7.08
C PRO A 107 3.86 7.11 7.94
N LEU A 108 2.90 6.31 7.48
CA LEU A 108 2.37 5.13 8.17
C LEU A 108 2.48 3.89 7.27
N GLY A 109 2.44 2.72 7.91
CA GLY A 109 2.50 1.43 7.23
C GLY A 109 3.88 1.05 6.68
N ARG A 110 3.92 -0.09 6.00
CA ARG A 110 5.04 -0.68 5.29
C ARG A 110 4.84 -0.47 3.80
N GLY A 111 5.92 -0.05 3.14
CA GLY A 111 5.94 0.17 1.70
C GLY A 111 6.26 -1.10 0.92
N PHE A 112 6.31 -0.96 -0.40
CA PHE A 112 6.79 -2.01 -1.30
C PHE A 112 8.28 -2.28 -1.08
N TRP A 113 8.71 -3.50 -1.42
CA TRP A 113 10.12 -3.88 -1.44
C TRP A 113 10.46 -4.61 -2.75
N ARG A 114 11.74 -4.61 -3.11
CA ARG A 114 12.21 -5.35 -4.28
C ARG A 114 12.50 -6.79 -3.90
N GLU A 115 12.06 -7.73 -4.72
CA GLU A 115 12.49 -9.13 -4.62
C GLU A 115 13.91 -9.28 -5.18
N GLU A 116 14.76 -10.03 -4.49
CA GLU A 116 16.14 -10.27 -4.91
C GLU A 116 16.19 -11.12 -6.19
N GLY A 117 17.15 -10.86 -7.07
CA GLY A 117 17.30 -11.60 -8.33
C GLY A 117 16.21 -11.34 -9.38
N VAL A 118 15.24 -10.44 -9.10
CA VAL A 118 14.17 -10.09 -10.04
C VAL A 118 14.56 -8.91 -10.92
N GLU A 119 14.45 -9.11 -12.23
CA GLU A 119 14.75 -8.13 -13.28
C GLU A 119 13.48 -7.40 -13.73
N ARG A 120 12.38 -8.14 -13.94
CA ARG A 120 11.12 -7.63 -14.46
C ARG A 120 10.14 -7.29 -13.34
N GLN A 121 9.67 -6.05 -13.31
CA GLN A 121 8.76 -5.50 -12.32
C GLN A 121 7.42 -5.21 -13.00
N LEU A 122 6.40 -6.02 -12.73
CA LEU A 122 5.04 -5.81 -13.22
C LEU A 122 4.20 -5.05 -12.20
N LEU A 123 3.79 -3.84 -12.53
CA LEU A 123 2.92 -3.02 -11.68
C LEU A 123 1.50 -3.04 -12.23
N ILE A 124 0.51 -3.36 -11.39
CA ILE A 124 -0.87 -3.60 -11.80
C ILE A 124 -1.81 -2.69 -11.02
N GLY A 125 -2.35 -1.67 -11.67
CA GLY A 125 -3.24 -0.68 -11.06
C GLY A 125 -4.68 -0.81 -11.53
N GLY A 126 -5.61 -1.00 -10.60
CA GLY A 126 -7.06 -0.93 -10.87
C GLY A 126 -7.65 0.40 -10.42
N GLY A 127 -8.16 1.20 -11.35
CA GLY A 127 -8.73 2.52 -11.07
C GLY A 127 -7.74 3.43 -10.33
N ILE A 128 -8.13 3.94 -9.15
CA ILE A 128 -7.24 4.76 -8.30
C ILE A 128 -6.07 3.99 -7.70
N GLY A 129 -6.11 2.65 -7.71
CA GLY A 129 -5.03 1.80 -7.22
C GLY A 129 -3.69 2.02 -7.94
N ILE A 130 -3.68 2.63 -9.13
CA ILE A 130 -2.43 3.07 -9.76
C ILE A 130 -1.68 4.14 -8.96
N ALA A 131 -2.40 5.00 -8.22
CA ALA A 131 -1.82 6.12 -7.49
C ALA A 131 -0.66 5.69 -6.55
N PRO A 132 -0.83 4.73 -5.62
CA PRO A 132 0.27 4.27 -4.78
C PRO A 132 1.41 3.57 -5.51
N LEU A 133 1.19 3.08 -6.73
CA LEU A 133 2.20 2.40 -7.54
C LEU A 133 3.09 3.39 -8.31
N LEU A 134 2.64 4.62 -8.57
CA LEU A 134 3.42 5.63 -9.29
C LEU A 134 4.76 5.98 -8.61
N PRO A 135 4.82 6.24 -7.28
CA PRO A 135 6.11 6.48 -6.62
C PRO A 135 7.01 5.23 -6.65
N TRP A 136 6.42 4.03 -6.71
CA TRP A 136 7.19 2.79 -6.82
C TRP A 136 7.78 2.63 -8.22
N ALA A 137 6.99 2.92 -9.26
CA ALA A 137 7.46 2.97 -10.64
C ALA A 137 8.59 3.99 -10.81
N GLU A 138 8.46 5.19 -10.23
CA GLU A 138 9.49 6.23 -10.25
C GLU A 138 10.78 5.76 -9.55
N GLU A 139 10.68 5.12 -8.38
CA GLU A 139 11.84 4.57 -7.68
C GLU A 139 12.54 3.46 -8.47
N LEU A 140 11.77 2.57 -9.10
CA LEU A 140 12.32 1.47 -9.91
C LEU A 140 12.97 2.00 -11.20
N ALA A 141 12.32 2.93 -11.91
CA ALA A 141 12.84 3.53 -13.14
C ALA A 141 14.06 4.43 -12.89
N GLY A 142 14.12 5.10 -11.74
CA GLY A 142 15.24 5.96 -11.34
C GLY A 142 16.53 5.19 -11.01
N LYS A 143 16.43 3.89 -10.69
CA LYS A 143 17.58 3.00 -10.50
C LYS A 143 18.12 2.51 -11.86
N LYS A 144 18.57 3.44 -12.70
CA LYS A 144 19.45 3.10 -13.82
C LYS A 144 20.72 2.49 -13.23
N GLY A 145 21.05 1.26 -13.63
CA GLY A 145 22.13 0.49 -13.03
C GLY A 145 23.37 1.34 -12.81
N SER A 146 23.78 1.52 -11.54
CA SER A 146 25.17 1.85 -11.23
C SER A 146 25.99 0.67 -11.73
N ALA A 147 26.46 0.77 -12.97
CA ALA A 147 27.38 -0.17 -13.59
C ALA A 147 28.78 -0.04 -12.98
N LYS A 148 28.88 -0.34 -11.69
CA LYS A 148 30.08 -0.91 -11.08
C LYS A 148 29.64 -2.24 -10.48
N GLY A 149 29.56 -3.27 -11.33
CA GLY A 149 29.31 -4.65 -10.88
C GLY A 149 28.25 -5.48 -11.61
N GLY A 150 27.99 -5.27 -12.90
CA GLY A 150 27.23 -6.24 -13.71
C GLY A 150 25.75 -6.43 -13.37
N ALA A 151 25.12 -5.51 -12.62
CA ALA A 151 23.69 -5.58 -12.32
C ALA A 151 22.87 -5.47 -13.62
N LYS A 152 22.06 -6.50 -13.90
CA LYS A 152 21.16 -6.56 -15.04
C LYS A 152 20.12 -5.44 -15.02
N GLU A 153 19.74 -4.97 -16.19
CA GLU A 153 18.78 -3.89 -16.40
C GLU A 153 17.42 -4.22 -15.79
N ILE A 154 16.90 -3.33 -14.94
CA ILE A 154 15.57 -3.47 -14.36
C ILE A 154 14.54 -3.04 -15.40
N ARG A 155 13.59 -3.92 -15.71
CA ARG A 155 12.50 -3.64 -16.65
C ARG A 155 11.23 -3.40 -15.86
N VAL A 156 10.62 -2.23 -16.06
CA VAL A 156 9.36 -1.86 -15.39
C VAL A 156 8.26 -1.85 -16.45
N GLU A 157 7.19 -2.60 -16.19
CA GLU A 157 6.01 -2.68 -17.05
C GLU A 157 4.76 -2.39 -16.21
N ILE A 158 3.80 -1.68 -16.78
CA ILE A 158 2.61 -1.23 -16.05
C ILE A 158 1.35 -1.67 -16.79
N LEU A 159 0.45 -2.32 -16.06
CA LEU A 159 -0.88 -2.73 -16.51
C LEU A 159 -1.92 -1.88 -15.76
N LEU A 160 -2.84 -1.27 -16.51
CA LEU A 160 -3.92 -0.44 -15.98
C LEU A 160 -5.28 -1.04 -16.30
N GLY A 161 -6.16 -1.08 -15.30
CA GLY A 161 -7.55 -1.47 -15.44
C GLY A 161 -8.49 -0.33 -15.05
N GLY A 162 -9.57 -0.16 -15.81
CA GLY A 162 -10.67 0.73 -15.46
C GLY A 162 -12.00 0.17 -15.94
N LYS A 163 -13.13 0.60 -15.35
CA LYS A 163 -14.45 0.24 -15.89
C LYS A 163 -14.68 0.82 -17.28
N ASN A 164 -14.13 2.02 -17.50
CA ASN A 164 -14.16 2.79 -18.74
C ASN A 164 -12.95 3.74 -18.79
N SER A 165 -12.80 4.45 -19.91
CA SER A 165 -11.71 5.39 -20.17
C SER A 165 -11.55 6.46 -19.08
N ASP A 166 -12.65 6.96 -18.54
CA ASP A 166 -12.65 8.02 -17.51
C ASP A 166 -12.13 7.53 -16.15
N ARG A 167 -12.15 6.21 -15.93
CA ARG A 167 -11.63 5.56 -14.72
C ARG A 167 -10.22 5.00 -14.90
N VAL A 168 -9.57 5.22 -16.05
CA VAL A 168 -8.15 4.93 -16.23
C VAL A 168 -7.33 6.17 -15.84
N LEU A 169 -6.60 6.06 -14.72
CA LEU A 169 -5.80 7.15 -14.16
C LEU A 169 -4.30 6.93 -14.38
N GLY A 170 -3.50 7.99 -14.23
CA GLY A 170 -2.04 7.89 -14.16
C GLY A 170 -1.31 7.73 -15.50
N VAL A 171 -1.99 7.60 -16.64
CA VAL A 171 -1.37 7.42 -17.97
C VAL A 171 -0.34 8.53 -18.27
N ARG A 172 -0.69 9.79 -17.99
CA ARG A 172 0.21 10.93 -18.22
C ARG A 172 1.44 10.88 -17.31
N GLU A 173 1.25 10.52 -16.06
CA GLU A 173 2.32 10.39 -15.07
C GLU A 173 3.28 9.26 -15.45
N ILE A 174 2.75 8.13 -15.91
CA ILE A 174 3.54 6.99 -16.39
C ILE A 174 4.39 7.37 -17.61
N LYS A 175 3.79 8.06 -18.59
CA LYS A 175 4.54 8.54 -19.78
C LYS A 175 5.66 9.51 -19.43
N LYS A 176 5.50 10.34 -18.41
CA LYS A 176 6.58 11.23 -17.92
C LYS A 176 7.76 10.46 -17.32
N LEU A 177 7.55 9.23 -16.87
CA LEU A 177 8.62 8.32 -16.42
C LEU A 177 9.33 7.62 -17.60
N GLY A 178 8.89 7.84 -18.85
CA GLY A 178 9.40 7.15 -20.03
C GLY A 178 8.89 5.72 -20.17
N LEU A 179 7.76 5.40 -19.52
CA LEU A 179 7.10 4.10 -19.56
C LEU A 179 5.81 4.20 -20.38
N GLU A 180 5.41 3.11 -21.04
CA GLU A 180 4.13 3.02 -21.74
C GLU A 180 3.26 1.95 -21.07
N PRO A 181 2.08 2.30 -20.54
CA PRO A 181 1.22 1.33 -19.88
C PRO A 181 0.41 0.52 -20.90
N GLN A 182 0.18 -0.74 -20.59
CA GLN A 182 -0.90 -1.52 -21.24
C GLN A 182 -2.20 -1.26 -20.48
N ILE A 183 -3.29 -1.09 -21.22
CA ILE A 183 -4.56 -0.65 -20.65
C ILE A 183 -5.64 -1.65 -21.06
N ALA A 184 -6.49 -2.02 -20.10
CA ALA A 184 -7.74 -2.71 -20.34
C ALA A 184 -8.91 -1.96 -19.71
N THR A 185 -10.03 -1.93 -20.42
CA THR A 185 -11.30 -1.39 -19.93
C THR A 185 -12.42 -2.39 -20.10
N GLU A 186 -13.28 -2.51 -19.09
CA GLU A 186 -14.39 -3.47 -19.10
C GLU A 186 -15.36 -3.23 -20.26
N ASP A 187 -15.58 -1.96 -20.63
CA ASP A 187 -16.45 -1.56 -21.76
C ASP A 187 -15.71 -1.42 -23.11
N GLY A 188 -14.39 -1.63 -23.14
CA GLY A 188 -13.56 -1.48 -24.34
C GLY A 188 -13.34 -0.04 -24.81
N SER A 189 -13.72 0.97 -24.02
CA SER A 189 -13.58 2.40 -24.39
C SER A 189 -12.12 2.87 -24.50
N LEU A 190 -11.16 2.17 -23.89
CA LEU A 190 -9.73 2.46 -23.99
C LEU A 190 -8.88 1.19 -23.83
N GLY A 191 -7.93 0.99 -24.75
CA GLY A 191 -7.03 -0.18 -24.70
C GLY A 191 -7.75 -1.46 -25.14
N LEU A 192 -7.46 -2.58 -24.48
CA LEU A 192 -8.14 -3.84 -24.77
C LEU A 192 -9.46 -3.95 -23.99
N PRO A 193 -10.53 -4.51 -24.58
CA PRO A 193 -11.73 -4.85 -23.82
C PRO A 193 -11.43 -5.98 -22.82
N GLY A 194 -11.90 -5.85 -21.57
CA GLY A 194 -11.76 -6.85 -20.53
C GLY A 194 -11.15 -6.34 -19.23
N MET A 195 -10.70 -7.26 -18.38
CA MET A 195 -10.11 -6.93 -17.08
C MET A 195 -8.58 -6.84 -17.16
N VAL A 196 -7.97 -6.03 -16.29
CA VAL A 196 -6.50 -5.95 -16.17
C VAL A 196 -5.87 -7.28 -15.73
N THR A 197 -6.64 -8.15 -15.07
CA THR A 197 -6.20 -9.50 -14.70
C THR A 197 -6.05 -10.40 -15.93
N ASP A 198 -6.84 -10.16 -16.98
CA ASP A 198 -6.73 -10.90 -18.24
C ASP A 198 -5.47 -10.46 -18.99
N LEU A 199 -5.14 -9.16 -18.93
CA LEU A 199 -3.85 -8.66 -19.40
C LEU A 199 -2.67 -9.30 -18.65
N LEU A 200 -2.77 -9.40 -17.32
CA LEU A 200 -1.73 -10.03 -16.50
C LEU A 200 -1.49 -11.48 -16.94
N GLU A 201 -2.55 -12.27 -17.06
CA GLU A 201 -2.47 -13.68 -17.45
C GLU A 201 -1.85 -13.82 -18.84
N ARG A 202 -2.29 -13.01 -19.81
CA ARG A 202 -1.69 -12.95 -21.14
C ARG A 202 -0.20 -12.61 -21.11
N GLU A 203 0.20 -11.65 -20.27
CA GLU A 203 1.58 -11.22 -20.11
C GLU A 203 2.48 -12.32 -19.53
N LEU A 204 2.00 -13.10 -18.57
CA LEU A 204 2.75 -14.21 -17.97
C LEU A 204 2.80 -15.45 -18.86
N LEU A 205 1.79 -15.66 -19.71
CA LEU A 205 1.78 -16.73 -20.72
C LEU A 205 2.71 -16.44 -21.92
N SER A 206 2.73 -15.18 -22.38
CA SER A 206 3.44 -14.80 -23.61
C SER A 206 4.93 -14.51 -23.42
N LYS A 207 5.36 -14.21 -22.20
CA LYS A 207 6.75 -13.86 -21.87
C LYS A 207 7.29 -14.75 -20.75
N SER A 208 8.62 -14.86 -20.67
CA SER A 208 9.24 -15.55 -19.54
C SER A 208 8.96 -14.83 -18.22
N HIS A 209 8.46 -15.57 -17.22
CA HIS A 209 8.14 -15.05 -15.89
C HIS A 209 9.17 -15.41 -14.81
N LYS A 210 10.26 -16.12 -15.15
CA LYS A 210 11.29 -16.63 -14.20
C LYS A 210 11.98 -15.57 -13.33
N SER A 211 12.05 -14.32 -13.82
CA SER A 211 12.64 -13.20 -13.08
C SER A 211 11.64 -12.03 -13.03
N THR A 212 10.40 -12.34 -12.65
CA THR A 212 9.30 -11.37 -12.55
C THR A 212 8.83 -11.22 -11.11
N ALA A 213 8.46 -10.00 -10.70
CA ALA A 213 7.69 -9.75 -9.50
C ALA A 213 6.48 -8.88 -9.83
N ILE A 214 5.38 -9.13 -9.12
CA ILE A 214 4.11 -8.42 -9.28
C ILE A 214 3.88 -7.48 -8.10
N TYR A 215 3.43 -6.26 -8.41
CA TYR A 215 3.04 -5.24 -7.44
C TYR A 215 1.66 -4.73 -7.81
N ALA A 216 0.65 -4.99 -6.98
CA ALA A 216 -0.74 -4.69 -7.33
C ALA A 216 -1.45 -3.83 -6.28
N CYS A 217 -2.33 -2.96 -6.77
CA CYS A 217 -3.24 -2.19 -5.93
C CYS A 217 -4.52 -1.92 -6.73
N GLY A 218 -5.67 -2.11 -6.08
CA GLY A 218 -6.98 -1.97 -6.71
C GLY A 218 -8.08 -2.59 -5.85
N PRO A 219 -9.29 -2.77 -6.42
CA PRO A 219 -10.41 -3.39 -5.71
C PRO A 219 -10.08 -4.81 -5.22
N MET A 220 -10.65 -5.22 -4.08
CA MET A 220 -10.42 -6.55 -3.49
C MET A 220 -10.60 -7.72 -4.47
N PRO A 221 -11.67 -7.77 -5.32
CA PRO A 221 -11.81 -8.85 -6.30
C PRO A 221 -10.67 -8.90 -7.33
N MET A 222 -10.18 -7.74 -7.75
CA MET A 222 -9.03 -7.67 -8.66
C MET A 222 -7.78 -8.21 -7.96
N LEU A 223 -7.51 -7.79 -6.72
CA LEU A 223 -6.34 -8.24 -5.98
C LEU A 223 -6.37 -9.75 -5.70
N ALA A 224 -7.54 -10.31 -5.39
CA ALA A 224 -7.72 -11.76 -5.23
C ALA A 224 -7.39 -12.52 -6.52
N ARG A 225 -7.87 -12.04 -7.68
CA ARG A 225 -7.54 -12.65 -8.98
C ARG A 225 -6.05 -12.48 -9.32
N VAL A 226 -5.44 -11.33 -9.04
CA VAL A 226 -3.98 -11.14 -9.21
C VAL A 226 -3.20 -12.14 -8.35
N ALA A 227 -3.60 -12.33 -7.09
CA ALA A 227 -2.96 -13.29 -6.19
C ALA A 227 -3.05 -14.72 -6.73
N GLN A 228 -4.23 -15.13 -7.21
CA GLN A 228 -4.44 -16.44 -7.82
C GLN A 228 -3.57 -16.63 -9.06
N VAL A 229 -3.52 -15.64 -9.96
CA VAL A 229 -2.66 -15.71 -11.16
C VAL A 229 -1.19 -15.77 -10.76
N ALA A 230 -0.75 -14.96 -9.79
CA ALA A 230 0.63 -15.01 -9.33
C ALA A 230 1.02 -16.38 -8.75
N GLU A 231 0.12 -17.03 -8.00
CA GLU A 231 0.32 -18.38 -7.48
C GLU A 231 0.38 -19.43 -8.59
N GLN A 232 -0.51 -19.36 -9.58
CA GLN A 232 -0.52 -20.28 -10.74
C GLN A 232 0.78 -20.27 -11.54
N PHE A 233 1.45 -19.11 -11.61
CA PHE A 233 2.70 -18.93 -12.36
C PHE A 233 3.95 -18.93 -11.47
N ASP A 234 3.82 -19.19 -10.17
CA ASP A 234 4.91 -19.15 -9.18
C ASP A 234 5.71 -17.82 -9.21
N VAL A 235 4.98 -16.70 -9.25
CA VAL A 235 5.55 -15.34 -9.30
C VAL A 235 5.38 -14.65 -7.95
N PRO A 236 6.45 -14.10 -7.34
CA PRO A 236 6.30 -13.34 -6.10
C PRO A 236 5.42 -12.11 -6.33
N CYS A 237 4.45 -11.91 -5.44
CA CYS A 237 3.42 -10.89 -5.59
C CYS A 237 3.23 -10.12 -4.28
N GLN A 238 3.30 -8.80 -4.38
CA GLN A 238 2.97 -7.87 -3.30
C GLN A 238 1.69 -7.12 -3.64
N VAL A 239 0.77 -7.06 -2.68
CA VAL A 239 -0.51 -6.37 -2.81
C VAL A 239 -0.61 -5.25 -1.79
N LEU A 240 -1.10 -4.09 -2.20
CA LEU A 240 -1.45 -3.00 -1.30
C LEU A 240 -2.94 -3.03 -1.02
N LEU A 241 -3.30 -3.23 0.25
CA LEU A 241 -4.69 -3.28 0.70
C LEU A 241 -5.19 -1.91 1.14
N GLU A 242 -6.33 -1.50 0.59
CA GLU A 242 -7.11 -0.38 1.10
C GLU A 242 -8.11 -0.88 2.14
N SER A 243 -8.20 -0.21 3.30
CA SER A 243 -9.11 -0.59 4.38
C SER A 243 -9.63 0.64 5.10
N ARG A 244 -10.79 0.50 5.76
CA ARG A 244 -11.31 1.54 6.65
C ARG A 244 -10.39 1.65 7.86
N MET A 245 -9.95 2.87 8.18
CA MET A 245 -9.05 3.12 9.29
C MET A 245 -9.63 4.20 10.22
N ALA A 246 -9.55 3.95 11.53
CA ALA A 246 -9.81 4.97 12.55
C ALA A 246 -8.49 5.54 13.09
N CYS A 247 -7.71 4.73 13.83
CA CYS A 247 -6.48 5.21 14.46
C CYS A 247 -5.29 5.37 13.50
N GLY A 248 -5.18 4.53 12.47
CA GLY A 248 -4.03 4.49 11.55
C GLY A 248 -2.70 3.99 12.15
N VAL A 249 -2.65 3.65 13.44
CA VAL A 249 -1.41 3.28 14.16
C VAL A 249 -1.41 1.85 14.74
N GLY A 250 -2.51 1.12 14.58
CA GLY A 250 -2.64 -0.29 14.97
C GLY A 250 -3.27 -0.55 16.34
N ALA A 251 -3.89 0.46 16.96
CA ALA A 251 -4.51 0.35 18.28
C ALA A 251 -5.95 -0.21 18.25
N CYS A 252 -6.77 0.24 17.30
CA CYS A 252 -8.23 0.00 17.35
C CYS A 252 -8.75 -1.26 16.65
N LEU A 253 -7.90 -2.00 15.93
CA LEU A 253 -8.28 -3.12 15.05
C LEU A 253 -9.30 -2.84 13.92
N GLY A 254 -9.76 -1.60 13.73
CA GLY A 254 -10.74 -1.27 12.68
C GLY A 254 -10.32 -1.56 11.23
N CYS A 255 -9.01 -1.75 10.98
CA CYS A 255 -8.47 -2.13 9.67
C CYS A 255 -7.93 -3.58 9.67
N ALA A 256 -8.53 -4.46 10.48
CA ALA A 256 -8.14 -5.86 10.54
C ALA A 256 -8.45 -6.59 9.23
N VAL A 257 -7.53 -7.45 8.81
CA VAL A 257 -7.70 -8.38 7.67
C VAL A 257 -7.26 -9.77 8.11
N LYS A 258 -7.88 -10.81 7.56
CA LYS A 258 -7.45 -12.18 7.82
C LYS A 258 -6.16 -12.45 7.07
N ILE A 259 -5.14 -12.89 7.80
CA ILE A 259 -3.87 -13.32 7.25
C ILE A 259 -3.52 -14.71 7.77
N ARG A 260 -2.83 -15.50 6.96
CA ARG A 260 -2.30 -16.79 7.38
C ARG A 260 -1.42 -16.60 8.61
N ALA A 261 -1.69 -17.39 9.63
CA ALA A 261 -0.85 -17.40 10.81
C ALA A 261 0.35 -18.33 10.55
N GLU A 262 1.53 -17.95 11.04
CA GLU A 262 2.72 -18.79 10.93
C GLU A 262 2.52 -20.03 11.81
N GLY A 263 2.43 -21.21 11.19
CA GLY A 263 2.30 -22.47 11.90
C GLY A 263 3.67 -22.95 12.39
N LYS A 264 3.82 -23.08 13.72
CA LYS A 264 4.74 -24.09 14.27
C LYS A 264 4.02 -25.44 14.19
N ASP A 265 4.28 -26.21 13.14
CA ASP A 265 3.84 -27.61 13.01
C ASP A 265 4.62 -28.58 13.94
N GLN A 266 5.15 -28.11 15.07
CA GLN A 266 5.77 -28.98 16.09
C GLN A 266 5.49 -28.40 17.47
N MET A 267 4.36 -28.77 18.05
CA MET A 267 4.22 -28.79 19.50
C MET A 267 3.41 -30.03 19.83
N GLU A 268 4.12 -31.09 20.24
CA GLU A 268 3.51 -32.28 20.82
C GLU A 268 2.57 -31.85 21.96
N PRO A 269 1.44 -32.55 22.16
CA PRO A 269 0.52 -32.23 23.22
C PRO A 269 1.23 -32.43 24.57
N THR A 270 1.67 -31.34 25.20
CA THR A 270 2.00 -31.38 26.62
C THR A 270 0.71 -31.71 27.36
N SER A 271 0.76 -32.85 28.04
CA SER A 271 -0.30 -33.33 28.93
C SER A 271 -0.75 -32.21 29.87
N ALA A 272 -2.08 -32.08 29.99
CA ALA A 272 -2.70 -31.13 30.91
C ALA A 272 -2.12 -31.32 32.33
N PRO A 273 -1.77 -30.24 33.05
CA PRO A 273 -1.38 -30.38 34.44
C PRO A 273 -2.59 -30.86 35.24
N GLN A 274 -2.47 -32.02 35.87
CA GLN A 274 -3.39 -32.46 36.91
C GLN A 274 -3.35 -31.44 38.05
N GLY A 275 -4.53 -30.98 38.48
CA GLY A 275 -4.67 -30.02 39.55
C GLY A 275 -3.99 -30.50 40.84
N GLY A 276 -3.11 -29.68 41.38
CA GLY A 276 -2.52 -29.79 42.71
C GLY A 276 -2.56 -28.42 43.38
N LEU A 277 -3.22 -28.35 44.53
CA LEU A 277 -3.32 -27.16 45.39
C LEU A 277 -2.02 -26.92 46.17
N CYS A 278 -1.78 -25.64 46.46
CA CYS A 278 -0.97 -25.08 47.56
C CYS A 278 0.56 -24.95 47.36
N GLY A 279 1.08 -23.73 47.58
CA GLY A 279 2.50 -23.43 47.75
C GLY A 279 2.90 -22.02 47.31
N SER A 280 3.68 -21.33 48.14
CA SER A 280 4.03 -19.91 48.12
C SER A 280 5.26 -19.53 47.25
N GLU A 281 5.39 -18.21 47.04
CA GLU A 281 6.61 -17.39 46.79
C GLU A 281 7.16 -17.17 45.35
N GLU A 282 7.23 -15.86 45.03
CA GLU A 282 8.13 -15.03 44.18
C GLU A 282 8.46 -15.38 42.69
N GLU A 283 7.91 -14.53 41.80
CA GLU A 283 8.39 -13.90 40.51
C GLU A 283 9.31 -14.64 39.48
N PRO A 284 9.29 -14.30 38.15
CA PRO A 284 9.00 -12.98 37.56
C PRO A 284 8.13 -12.93 36.27
N GLU A 285 7.69 -11.71 35.93
CA GLU A 285 6.97 -11.31 34.72
C GLU A 285 7.56 -11.87 33.40
N LYS A 286 6.85 -12.78 32.75
CA LYS A 286 7.06 -13.11 31.33
C LYS A 286 5.74 -13.31 30.58
N SER A 287 5.59 -12.49 29.55
CA SER A 287 4.78 -12.68 28.34
C SER A 287 3.26 -12.89 28.47
N LEU A 288 2.53 -11.77 28.55
CA LEU A 288 1.15 -11.70 28.04
C LEU A 288 1.19 -11.25 26.57
N ARG A 289 1.57 -12.19 25.68
CA ARG A 289 1.29 -12.14 24.24
C ARG A 289 0.55 -13.41 23.87
N GLU A 290 -0.62 -13.62 24.46
CA GLU A 290 -1.52 -14.68 24.01
C GLU A 290 -2.36 -14.13 22.85
N GLU A 291 -1.96 -14.54 21.65
CA GLU A 291 -2.69 -14.30 20.41
C GLU A 291 -4.02 -15.06 20.44
N MET A 292 -5.14 -14.35 20.28
CA MET A 292 -6.46 -14.95 20.09
C MET A 292 -6.54 -15.60 18.70
N ALA A 293 -5.98 -16.80 18.56
CA ALA A 293 -6.18 -17.64 17.38
C ALA A 293 -7.48 -18.43 17.55
N VAL A 294 -8.40 -18.31 16.58
CA VAL A 294 -9.69 -19.01 16.59
C VAL A 294 -9.54 -20.34 15.85
N ARG A 295 -9.84 -21.46 16.52
CA ARG A 295 -9.80 -22.81 15.95
C ARG A 295 -11.18 -23.15 15.38
N ILE A 296 -11.29 -23.30 14.06
CA ILE A 296 -12.45 -23.91 13.39
C ILE A 296 -11.90 -25.09 12.59
N SER A 297 -12.42 -26.30 12.84
CA SER A 297 -11.98 -27.52 12.17
C SER A 297 -12.12 -27.40 10.65
N GLY A 298 -11.03 -27.56 9.92
CA GLY A 298 -10.99 -27.54 8.44
C GLY A 298 -10.62 -26.21 7.79
N ALA A 299 -10.51 -25.11 8.55
CA ALA A 299 -10.08 -23.81 8.02
C ALA A 299 -8.56 -23.60 8.17
N PRO A 300 -7.88 -22.93 7.22
CA PRO A 300 -6.48 -22.57 7.37
C PRO A 300 -6.27 -21.71 8.62
N PHE A 301 -5.21 -22.00 9.38
CA PHE A 301 -4.87 -21.25 10.60
C PHE A 301 -4.65 -19.76 10.25
N PHE A 302 -5.40 -18.88 10.90
CA PHE A 302 -5.39 -17.45 10.60
C PHE A 302 -5.31 -16.59 11.85
N ARG A 303 -4.78 -15.37 11.67
CA ARG A 303 -4.82 -14.30 12.64
C ARG A 303 -5.30 -13.01 11.98
N TYR A 304 -5.72 -12.05 12.80
CA TYR A 304 -6.07 -10.72 12.29
C TYR A 304 -4.83 -9.83 12.22
N GLY A 305 -4.41 -9.53 10.99
CA GLY A 305 -3.36 -8.56 10.70
C GLY A 305 -3.92 -7.15 10.62
N ARG A 306 -3.15 -6.15 11.08
CA ARG A 306 -3.56 -4.74 11.01
C ARG A 306 -2.98 -4.06 9.78
N VAL A 307 -3.81 -3.72 8.79
CA VAL A 307 -3.37 -3.05 7.55
C VAL A 307 -2.54 -1.80 7.82
N CYS A 308 -2.91 -0.96 8.79
CA CYS A 308 -2.19 0.29 9.07
C CYS A 308 -0.79 0.11 9.70
N LYS A 309 -0.46 -1.06 10.25
CA LYS A 309 0.77 -1.31 11.03
C LYS A 309 1.64 -2.42 10.44
N GLU A 310 0.99 -3.49 10.01
CA GLU A 310 1.62 -4.67 9.42
C GLU A 310 1.66 -4.57 7.89
N GLY A 311 0.70 -3.87 7.29
CA GLY A 311 0.69 -3.47 5.87
C GLY A 311 0.92 -1.98 5.69
N PRO A 312 0.34 -1.31 4.67
CA PRO A 312 -0.73 -1.82 3.81
C PRO A 312 -0.27 -2.78 2.72
N VAL A 313 1.05 -2.86 2.48
CA VAL A 313 1.64 -3.82 1.55
C VAL A 313 1.88 -5.16 2.25
N PHE A 314 1.39 -6.24 1.65
CA PHE A 314 1.56 -7.63 2.10
C PHE A 314 2.03 -8.51 0.95
N ARG A 315 2.62 -9.68 1.25
CA ARG A 315 2.71 -10.74 0.23
C ARG A 315 1.31 -11.26 -0.06
N ALA A 316 0.98 -11.50 -1.32
CA ALA A 316 -0.35 -11.95 -1.72
C ALA A 316 -0.73 -13.29 -1.08
N GLN A 317 0.26 -14.16 -0.86
CA GLN A 317 0.09 -15.47 -0.23
C GLN A 317 -0.26 -15.40 1.27
N GLU A 318 0.07 -14.28 1.94
CA GLU A 318 -0.24 -14.07 3.35
C GLU A 318 -1.72 -13.77 3.56
N ILE A 319 -2.41 -13.22 2.56
CA ILE A 319 -3.80 -12.79 2.67
C ILE A 319 -4.75 -13.97 2.47
N LEU A 320 -5.78 -14.05 3.31
CA LEU A 320 -6.92 -14.91 3.06
C LEU A 320 -7.99 -14.10 2.33
N TRP A 321 -8.26 -14.46 1.07
CA TRP A 321 -9.08 -13.69 0.13
C TRP A 321 -10.59 -14.00 0.19
N GLU A 322 -11.00 -14.92 1.06
CA GLU A 322 -12.40 -15.35 1.30
C GLU A 322 -13.24 -14.35 2.10
#